data_AF-A0A3D2SFB6-F1
#
_entry.id   AF-A0A3D2SFB6-F1
#
_cell.length_a   1.000
_cell.length_b   1.000
_cell.length_c   1.000
_cell.angle_alpha   90.00
_cell.angle_beta   90.00
_cell.angle_gamma   90.00
#
_symmetry.space_group_name_H-M   'P 1'
#
loop_
_entity.id
_entity.type
_entity.pdbx_description
1 polymer ?
#
loop_
_entity_poly.entity_id
_entity_poly.type
_entity_poly.pdbx_seq_one_letter_code
_entity_poly.pdbx_strand_id
1 'polypeptide(L)'
;MGKKYSISMAKALFFLASVVLCMSCSDEGSTPTPSIPVSNNKSMNVSASVSPLVEVNTRAKILSFEQGHTIGVFYNDTCVNRPFIYQNAGSWSGAKINLADELKNVYGYFPYDKTATNIAAIPVNIAAQNDVLFGTAIVSKESAEANIAMKHALSLVRIVIKKNDYTGAGVINSVTWNNIAKTATMDCTTGNLANAGGVGSLQVGGGYTLDDSKDPIAVEAILLPVSSAGGISVTVQIDGKNRTYNISETHSFEQGKAYTYTLLLTADYNTPVSLDECDVDVTYWSTFGKNDTVIMGTSDVDFFSISPSVRDGADTYRMEGKDMGFLGYWTGFNAETGEMPPTWEGDFRMVLLDSKGNIIDKFQPCEITAKNGEMMKGTGRRSFITAPAGTYELSALFRKKGTTTWIKAERKDGVTAQDMYVYVYDKTTLPAVRQVQVDGEYNDGVFVYNRPFGENFAITYILSNRSDIAIKGEIKAVWERTFEYKGNSFRPCQKRSDTVNDDQWQDEIGRVRVDLTSDIRFWKGIIACTFPVKRENPRTTAGVGYCTPLVHLYYKADGTNEWKLLRQDCDPLLAAQVSTSQQEGALYVLSNNYVSLTQTHWVK
;
A
#
# COMPACT_ATOMS: atom_id res chain seq x y z
N MET A 1 -17.09 -24.10 52.96
CA MET A 1 -16.87 -25.22 52.01
C MET A 1 -15.94 -24.70 50.94
N GLY A 2 -14.62 -24.87 51.02
CA GLY A 2 -13.82 -26.10 50.87
C GLY A 2 -12.61 -25.68 50.01
N LYS A 3 -11.63 -25.01 50.64
CA LYS A 3 -10.24 -25.45 50.95
C LYS A 3 -9.37 -25.63 49.69
N LYS A 4 -8.41 -24.75 49.34
CA LYS A 4 -7.16 -24.21 49.97
C LYS A 4 -5.90 -25.10 49.83
N TYR A 5 -4.90 -24.53 49.14
CA TYR A 5 -3.42 -24.58 49.33
C TYR A 5 -2.67 -25.91 49.08
N SER A 6 -1.36 -26.00 48.79
CA SER A 6 -0.31 -25.12 48.22
C SER A 6 1.03 -25.92 48.19
N ILE A 7 1.98 -25.51 47.34
CA ILE A 7 3.45 -25.40 47.58
C ILE A 7 4.35 -26.66 47.76
N SER A 8 5.26 -26.80 46.79
CA SER A 8 6.73 -27.05 46.79
C SER A 8 7.45 -28.24 47.46
N MET A 9 8.48 -28.67 46.70
CA MET A 9 9.89 -28.98 47.06
C MET A 9 10.32 -30.41 47.49
N ALA A 10 11.24 -30.92 46.67
CA ALA A 10 12.59 -31.42 47.02
C ALA A 10 12.84 -32.90 47.44
N LYS A 11 13.71 -33.54 46.63
CA LYS A 11 14.94 -34.32 46.96
C LYS A 11 14.88 -35.82 47.36
N ALA A 12 15.91 -36.51 46.81
CA ALA A 12 16.76 -37.58 47.40
C ALA A 12 16.16 -39.00 47.49
N LEU A 13 16.88 -40.14 47.38
CA LEU A 13 18.22 -40.57 46.94
C LEU A 13 18.23 -42.13 47.07
N PHE A 14 19.05 -42.81 46.27
CA PHE A 14 19.80 -44.06 46.55
C PHE A 14 19.22 -45.51 46.53
N PHE A 15 20.10 -46.37 45.96
CA PHE A 15 20.48 -47.77 46.24
C PHE A 15 19.59 -48.94 45.82
N LEU A 16 20.11 -49.78 44.91
CA LEU A 16 20.24 -51.22 45.17
C LEU A 16 21.40 -51.86 44.38
N ALA A 17 22.24 -52.60 45.09
CA ALA A 17 23.29 -53.45 44.57
C ALA A 17 22.75 -54.84 44.23
N SER A 18 23.36 -55.55 43.27
CA SER A 18 23.25 -57.00 43.13
C SER A 18 24.51 -57.58 42.47
N VAL A 19 25.19 -58.40 43.26
CA VAL A 19 26.37 -59.20 42.96
C VAL A 19 25.96 -60.45 42.19
N VAL A 20 26.75 -60.88 41.19
CA VAL A 20 26.90 -62.30 40.84
C VAL A 20 28.38 -62.59 40.57
N LEU A 21 28.95 -63.43 41.43
CA LEU A 21 30.23 -64.12 41.28
C LEU A 21 29.96 -65.49 40.65
N CYS A 22 30.73 -65.88 39.64
CA CYS A 22 31.05 -67.28 39.38
C CYS A 22 32.57 -67.43 39.25
N MET A 23 33.12 -68.32 40.06
CA MET A 23 34.51 -68.74 40.10
C MET A 23 34.82 -69.73 38.97
N SER A 24 36.07 -69.73 38.48
CA SER A 24 36.82 -70.97 38.24
C SER A 24 38.33 -70.68 38.24
N CYS A 25 39.06 -71.43 39.06
CA CYS A 25 40.52 -71.48 39.10
C CYS A 25 41.06 -72.37 37.96
N SER A 26 42.23 -72.05 37.41
CA SER A 26 43.47 -72.79 37.70
C SER A 26 44.63 -72.42 36.76
N ASP A 27 45.81 -72.47 37.37
CA ASP A 27 47.15 -72.65 36.84
C ASP A 27 48.04 -71.48 36.43
N GLU A 28 49.31 -71.74 36.72
CA GLU A 28 50.35 -70.84 37.19
C GLU A 28 51.18 -70.21 36.08
N GLY A 29 51.78 -69.07 36.43
CA GLY A 29 53.19 -68.81 36.15
C GLY A 29 53.64 -68.83 34.69
N SER A 30 53.50 -67.70 33.99
CA SER A 30 54.54 -67.27 33.06
C SER A 30 54.65 -65.74 33.03
N THR A 31 55.87 -65.27 33.19
CA THR A 31 56.33 -63.89 33.22
C THR A 31 55.76 -63.03 32.09
N PRO A 32 55.41 -61.74 32.32
CA PRO A 32 54.90 -60.88 31.26
C PRO A 32 56.02 -60.58 30.26
N THR A 33 55.81 -61.00 29.02
CA THR A 33 56.52 -60.44 27.88
C THR A 33 55.95 -59.02 27.67
N PRO A 34 56.77 -57.96 27.53
CA PRO A 34 56.23 -56.63 27.27
C PRO A 34 55.50 -56.68 25.92
N SER A 35 54.18 -56.47 25.96
CA SER A 35 53.41 -56.23 24.75
C SER A 35 53.86 -54.91 24.13
N ILE A 36 54.29 -54.99 22.87
CA ILE A 36 54.45 -53.82 22.01
C ILE A 36 53.10 -53.09 22.00
N PRO A 37 53.06 -51.75 22.20
CA PRO A 37 51.80 -51.02 22.10
C PRO A 37 51.25 -51.20 20.68
N VAL A 38 50.12 -51.88 20.55
CA VAL A 38 49.35 -51.90 19.30
C VAL A 38 48.86 -50.47 19.10
N SER A 39 49.36 -49.77 18.07
CA SER A 39 48.80 -48.49 17.69
C SER A 39 47.38 -48.72 17.15
N ASN A 40 46.37 -48.54 17.99
CA ASN A 40 44.99 -48.44 17.54
C ASN A 40 44.85 -47.12 16.77
N ASN A 41 45.14 -47.13 15.46
CA ASN A 41 44.92 -46.00 14.57
C ASN A 41 43.42 -45.82 14.35
N LYS A 42 42.75 -45.16 15.30
CA LYS A 42 41.33 -44.79 15.18
C LYS A 42 41.19 -43.70 14.11
N SER A 43 40.21 -43.87 13.21
CA SER A 43 39.91 -42.91 12.16
C SER A 43 38.78 -41.97 12.56
N MET A 44 38.80 -40.75 12.05
CA MET A 44 37.76 -39.74 12.24
C MET A 44 36.47 -40.11 11.49
N ASN A 45 35.33 -39.92 12.14
CA ASN A 45 34.01 -39.96 11.54
C ASN A 45 33.51 -38.52 11.38
N VAL A 46 33.11 -38.12 10.17
CA VAL A 46 32.68 -36.74 9.88
C VAL A 46 31.17 -36.69 9.75
N SER A 47 30.57 -35.72 10.45
CA SER A 47 29.20 -35.28 10.23
C SER A 47 29.15 -33.75 10.14
N ALA A 48 28.16 -33.21 9.46
CA ALA A 48 27.94 -31.76 9.39
C ALA A 48 26.45 -31.42 9.38
N SER A 49 26.11 -30.32 10.04
CA SER A 49 24.77 -29.73 10.09
C SER A 49 24.83 -28.26 9.71
N VAL A 50 23.70 -27.71 9.25
CA VAL A 50 23.59 -26.28 8.91
C VAL A 50 22.93 -25.56 10.07
N SER A 51 23.60 -24.55 10.58
CA SER A 51 23.04 -23.63 11.58
C SER A 51 22.04 -22.72 10.88
N PRO A 52 20.84 -22.51 11.44
CA PRO A 52 19.87 -21.60 10.85
C PRO A 52 20.45 -20.18 10.76
N LEU A 53 20.05 -19.43 9.73
CA LEU A 53 20.30 -17.98 9.71
C LEU A 53 19.65 -17.33 10.93
N VAL A 54 20.33 -16.34 11.51
CA VAL A 54 19.72 -15.47 12.51
C VAL A 54 18.92 -14.43 11.75
N GLU A 55 17.61 -14.64 11.71
CA GLU A 55 16.68 -13.85 10.92
C GLU A 55 16.26 -12.55 11.62
N VAL A 56 16.14 -11.49 10.84
CA VAL A 56 15.28 -10.34 11.15
C VAL A 56 14.01 -10.42 10.27
N ASN A 57 13.43 -11.63 10.15
CA ASN A 57 12.33 -12.12 9.29
C ASN A 57 12.74 -12.95 8.03
N THR A 58 11.86 -13.86 7.58
CA THR A 58 12.09 -15.29 7.26
C THR A 58 12.70 -15.75 5.91
N ARG A 59 13.39 -16.92 5.97
CA ARG A 59 13.90 -17.99 5.04
C ARG A 59 15.34 -18.01 4.47
N ALA A 60 16.21 -18.87 5.01
CA ALA A 60 17.55 -19.20 4.47
C ALA A 60 17.54 -20.13 3.24
N LYS A 61 18.54 -20.00 2.35
CA LYS A 61 18.62 -20.75 1.09
C LYS A 61 19.11 -22.21 1.24
N ILE A 62 19.95 -22.52 2.23
CA ILE A 62 20.26 -23.91 2.62
C ILE A 62 19.87 -24.09 4.08
N LEU A 63 18.86 -24.93 4.33
CA LEU A 63 18.43 -25.34 5.68
C LEU A 63 18.96 -26.73 6.06
N SER A 64 19.39 -27.51 5.06
CA SER A 64 19.90 -28.86 5.20
C SER A 64 20.75 -29.25 3.98
N PHE A 65 21.66 -30.21 4.15
CA PHE A 65 22.42 -30.77 3.02
C PHE A 65 21.58 -31.74 2.18
N GLU A 66 21.86 -31.76 0.87
CA GLU A 66 21.24 -32.67 -0.09
C GLU A 66 22.27 -33.68 -0.62
N GLN A 67 21.78 -34.81 -1.14
CA GLN A 67 22.65 -35.86 -1.68
C GLN A 67 23.59 -35.29 -2.75
N GLY A 68 24.89 -35.56 -2.60
CA GLY A 68 25.93 -35.04 -3.49
C GLY A 68 26.56 -33.71 -3.07
N HIS A 69 26.00 -33.00 -2.09
CA HIS A 69 26.67 -31.84 -1.50
C HIS A 69 28.03 -32.26 -0.93
N THR A 70 29.09 -31.54 -1.28
CA THR A 70 30.46 -31.88 -0.89
C THR A 70 31.05 -30.77 -0.04
N ILE A 71 31.59 -31.14 1.13
CA ILE A 71 32.33 -30.25 2.03
C ILE A 71 33.83 -30.53 1.94
N GLY A 72 34.65 -29.49 2.11
CA GLY A 72 36.09 -29.64 2.32
C GLY A 72 36.42 -29.68 3.80
N VAL A 73 37.26 -30.64 4.20
CA VAL A 73 37.66 -30.86 5.60
C VAL A 73 39.18 -30.80 5.73
N PHE A 74 39.65 -29.95 6.65
CA PHE A 74 41.05 -29.82 7.05
C PHE A 74 41.26 -30.37 8.47
N TYR A 75 42.37 -31.08 8.68
CA TYR A 75 42.73 -31.69 9.97
C TYR A 75 44.18 -31.39 10.36
N ASN A 76 44.41 -31.11 11.66
CA ASN A 76 45.73 -31.08 12.30
C ASN A 76 46.75 -30.09 11.68
N ASP A 77 46.30 -28.92 11.23
CA ASP A 77 47.09 -27.87 10.56
C ASP A 77 47.92 -28.35 9.34
N THR A 78 47.64 -29.55 8.83
CA THR A 78 48.37 -30.16 7.71
C THR A 78 48.06 -29.50 6.36
N CYS A 79 47.13 -28.54 6.32
CA CYS A 79 46.63 -27.85 5.13
C CYS A 79 46.13 -28.79 4.00
N VAL A 80 45.85 -30.06 4.29
CA VAL A 80 45.30 -31.00 3.31
C VAL A 80 43.78 -30.90 3.29
N ASN A 81 43.22 -30.36 2.22
CA ASN A 81 41.78 -30.27 1.99
C ASN A 81 41.22 -31.60 1.49
N ARG A 82 40.35 -32.25 2.27
CA ARG A 82 39.76 -33.55 1.92
C ARG A 82 38.26 -33.43 1.65
N PRO A 83 37.74 -33.95 0.53
CA PRO A 83 36.31 -33.91 0.25
C PRO A 83 35.54 -34.95 1.07
N PHE A 84 34.39 -34.53 1.59
CA PHE A 84 33.37 -35.41 2.16
C PHE A 84 32.04 -35.13 1.46
N ILE A 85 31.40 -36.17 0.94
CA ILE A 85 30.17 -36.10 0.15
C ILE A 85 29.00 -36.55 1.00
N TYR A 86 27.95 -35.74 1.06
CA TYR A 86 26.70 -36.08 1.74
C TYR A 86 25.98 -37.19 0.98
N GLN A 87 25.66 -38.27 1.68
CA GLN A 87 24.96 -39.42 1.14
C GLN A 87 23.45 -39.28 1.39
N ASN A 88 23.02 -39.46 2.63
CA ASN A 88 21.65 -39.32 3.09
C ASN A 88 21.59 -39.33 4.63
N ALA A 89 20.50 -38.80 5.21
CA ALA A 89 20.18 -38.90 6.64
C ALA A 89 21.33 -38.55 7.62
N GLY A 90 22.16 -37.56 7.27
CA GLY A 90 23.30 -37.13 8.10
C GLY A 90 24.61 -37.87 7.84
N SER A 91 24.63 -38.84 6.93
CA SER A 91 25.82 -39.64 6.59
C SER A 91 26.70 -38.97 5.53
N TRP A 92 28.02 -39.04 5.75
CA TRP A 92 29.04 -38.48 4.87
C TRP A 92 30.08 -39.53 4.48
N SER A 93 30.47 -39.55 3.21
CA SER A 93 31.53 -40.42 2.70
C SER A 93 32.77 -39.61 2.32
N GLY A 94 33.95 -40.03 2.77
CA GLY A 94 35.22 -39.38 2.44
C GLY A 94 36.43 -40.26 2.73
N ALA A 95 37.63 -39.76 2.44
CA ALA A 95 38.87 -40.48 2.69
C ALA A 95 39.12 -40.68 4.20
N LYS A 96 39.70 -41.83 4.59
CA LYS A 96 40.08 -42.09 5.99
C LYS A 96 41.11 -41.06 6.46
N ILE A 97 40.86 -40.47 7.63
CA ILE A 97 41.75 -39.52 8.32
C ILE A 97 42.13 -40.15 9.66
N ASN A 98 43.42 -40.44 9.85
CA ASN A 98 43.94 -41.02 11.09
C ASN A 98 44.04 -39.93 12.17
N LEU A 99 43.57 -40.24 13.38
CA LEU A 99 43.54 -39.30 14.50
C LEU A 99 44.86 -39.29 15.27
N ALA A 100 45.29 -38.10 15.67
CA ALA A 100 46.32 -37.86 16.66
C ALA A 100 45.82 -38.19 18.08
N ASP A 101 46.77 -38.44 18.99
CA ASP A 101 46.47 -38.70 20.41
C ASP A 101 45.94 -37.43 21.12
N GLU A 102 46.46 -36.26 20.77
CA GLU A 102 46.02 -34.97 21.30
C GLU A 102 44.72 -34.48 20.66
N LEU A 103 44.00 -33.60 21.37
CA LEU A 103 42.87 -32.85 20.80
C LEU A 103 43.34 -31.96 19.66
N LYS A 104 42.71 -32.09 18.49
CA LYS A 104 42.98 -31.27 17.30
C LYS A 104 41.70 -30.71 16.71
N ASN A 105 41.80 -29.50 16.15
CA ASN A 105 40.72 -28.87 15.42
C ASN A 105 40.52 -29.53 14.05
N VAL A 106 39.26 -29.57 13.63
CA VAL A 106 38.79 -29.96 12.32
C VAL A 106 37.98 -28.79 11.78
N TYR A 107 38.32 -28.32 10.59
CA TYR A 107 37.60 -27.22 9.97
C TYR A 107 36.92 -27.71 8.70
N GLY A 108 35.62 -27.46 8.59
CA GLY A 108 34.81 -27.82 7.44
C GLY A 108 34.31 -26.58 6.71
N TYR A 109 34.19 -26.64 5.39
CA TYR A 109 33.53 -25.61 4.60
C TYR A 109 32.74 -26.18 3.42
N PHE A 110 31.77 -25.40 2.94
CA PHE A 110 30.93 -25.69 1.79
C PHE A 110 30.85 -24.47 0.86
N PRO A 111 30.80 -24.64 -0.47
CA PRO A 111 31.01 -25.90 -1.20
C PRO A 111 32.51 -26.24 -1.30
N TYR A 112 32.83 -27.54 -1.41
CA TYR A 112 34.22 -28.00 -1.61
C TYR A 112 34.84 -27.44 -2.89
N ASP A 113 36.04 -26.87 -2.75
CA ASP A 113 36.92 -26.50 -3.87
C ASP A 113 38.23 -27.29 -3.79
N LYS A 114 38.49 -28.11 -4.81
CA LYS A 114 39.73 -28.91 -4.90
C LYS A 114 41.00 -28.08 -4.98
N THR A 115 40.90 -26.81 -5.39
CA THR A 115 42.05 -25.91 -5.55
C THR A 115 42.40 -25.18 -4.25
N ALA A 116 41.53 -25.22 -3.24
CA ALA A 116 41.78 -24.61 -1.96
C ALA A 116 42.78 -25.45 -1.14
N THR A 117 44.01 -24.93 -1.01
CA THR A 117 45.11 -25.54 -0.26
C THR A 117 45.45 -24.80 1.03
N ASN A 118 44.84 -23.64 1.27
CA ASN A 118 45.09 -22.82 2.44
C ASN A 118 43.79 -22.62 3.22
N ILE A 119 43.73 -23.19 4.43
CA ILE A 119 42.59 -23.12 5.33
C ILE A 119 42.21 -21.68 5.73
N ALA A 120 43.18 -20.76 5.72
CA ALA A 120 42.99 -19.35 6.05
C ALA A 120 42.62 -18.49 4.83
N ALA A 121 42.51 -19.08 3.63
CA ALA A 121 42.25 -18.34 2.39
C ALA A 121 41.47 -19.19 1.37
N ILE A 122 40.30 -19.70 1.77
CA ILE A 122 39.39 -20.43 0.89
C ILE A 122 38.75 -19.46 -0.11
N PRO A 123 38.85 -19.70 -1.44
CA PRO A 123 38.22 -18.85 -2.44
C PRO A 123 36.69 -18.89 -2.34
N VAL A 124 36.05 -17.73 -2.44
CA VAL A 124 34.59 -17.56 -2.43
C VAL A 124 34.15 -16.80 -3.68
N ASN A 125 33.31 -17.42 -4.51
CA ASN A 125 32.72 -16.80 -5.68
C ASN A 125 31.29 -16.32 -5.39
N ILE A 126 31.15 -15.03 -5.08
CA ILE A 126 29.87 -14.42 -4.74
C ILE A 126 28.99 -14.32 -5.99
N ALA A 127 29.56 -14.07 -7.17
CA ALA A 127 28.78 -13.97 -8.42
C ALA A 127 28.03 -15.26 -8.80
N ALA A 128 28.48 -16.42 -8.30
CA ALA A 128 27.77 -17.69 -8.49
C ALA A 128 26.48 -17.80 -7.66
N GLN A 129 26.30 -16.94 -6.64
CA GLN A 129 25.12 -16.93 -5.75
C GLN A 129 24.85 -18.29 -5.07
N ASN A 130 25.92 -19.05 -4.87
CA ASN A 130 25.92 -20.25 -4.04
C ASN A 130 26.16 -19.86 -2.59
N ASP A 131 25.46 -20.53 -1.69
CA ASP A 131 25.65 -20.34 -0.26
C ASP A 131 27.00 -20.92 0.18
N VAL A 132 27.65 -20.26 1.14
CA VAL A 132 28.97 -20.64 1.65
C VAL A 132 28.85 -20.89 3.13
N LEU A 133 29.28 -22.07 3.58
CA LEU A 133 29.21 -22.45 4.98
C LEU A 133 30.61 -22.77 5.51
N PHE A 134 30.81 -22.58 6.81
CA PHE A 134 32.02 -23.00 7.50
C PHE A 134 31.72 -23.45 8.93
N GLY A 135 32.52 -24.34 9.49
CA GLY A 135 32.36 -24.77 10.87
C GLY A 135 33.62 -25.43 11.40
N THR A 136 33.63 -25.65 12.71
CA THR A 136 34.74 -26.28 13.42
C THR A 136 34.24 -27.40 14.33
N ALA A 137 35.09 -28.40 14.54
CA ALA A 137 34.93 -29.46 15.52
C ALA A 137 36.28 -29.78 16.17
N ILE A 138 36.27 -30.48 17.29
CA ILE A 138 37.48 -30.92 18.00
C ILE A 138 37.41 -32.44 18.14
N VAL A 139 38.49 -33.13 17.78
CA VAL A 139 38.58 -34.61 17.81
C VAL A 139 39.88 -35.11 18.43
N SER A 140 39.87 -36.34 18.90
CA SER A 140 41.04 -37.13 19.35
C SER A 140 40.74 -38.63 19.19
N LYS A 141 41.70 -39.52 19.46
CA LYS A 141 41.41 -40.97 19.49
C LYS A 141 40.34 -41.35 20.53
N GLU A 142 40.15 -40.57 21.59
CA GLU A 142 39.09 -40.83 22.58
C GLU A 142 37.72 -40.35 22.05
N SER A 143 37.68 -39.22 21.31
CA SER A 143 36.48 -38.64 20.70
C SER A 143 36.65 -38.47 19.19
N ALA A 144 36.32 -39.51 18.41
CA ALA A 144 36.57 -39.58 16.96
C ALA A 144 35.48 -38.95 16.08
N GLU A 145 34.38 -38.48 16.67
CA GLU A 145 33.24 -37.91 15.96
C GLU A 145 33.44 -36.40 15.74
N ALA A 146 33.74 -36.01 14.50
CA ALA A 146 33.79 -34.61 14.06
C ALA A 146 32.40 -34.15 13.66
N ASN A 147 31.62 -33.65 14.62
CA ASN A 147 30.32 -33.04 14.37
C ASN A 147 30.48 -31.54 14.05
N ILE A 148 30.51 -31.18 12.77
CA ILE A 148 30.77 -29.82 12.31
C ILE A 148 29.45 -29.04 12.18
N ALA A 149 29.17 -28.17 13.15
CA ALA A 149 28.06 -27.22 13.05
C ALA A 149 28.45 -26.06 12.12
N MET A 150 27.99 -26.12 10.88
CA MET A 150 28.35 -25.13 9.86
C MET A 150 27.46 -23.89 9.96
N LYS A 151 28.04 -22.72 9.85
CA LYS A 151 27.38 -21.41 9.82
C LYS A 151 27.50 -20.82 8.43
N HIS A 152 26.50 -20.05 8.02
CA HIS A 152 26.57 -19.25 6.80
C HIS A 152 27.67 -18.20 6.92
N ALA A 153 28.56 -18.16 5.94
CA ALA A 153 29.67 -17.23 5.88
C ALA A 153 29.23 -15.85 5.35
N LEU A 154 28.27 -15.82 4.43
CA LEU A 154 27.82 -14.63 3.73
C LEU A 154 26.53 -14.05 4.33
N SER A 155 26.10 -12.90 3.82
CA SER A 155 24.82 -12.28 4.18
C SER A 155 23.80 -12.49 3.07
N LEU A 156 22.53 -12.69 3.44
CA LEU A 156 21.41 -12.74 2.49
C LEU A 156 20.72 -11.37 2.48
N VAL A 157 20.49 -10.79 1.31
CA VAL A 157 19.77 -9.53 1.16
C VAL A 157 18.64 -9.70 0.16
N ARG A 158 17.43 -9.26 0.54
CA ARG A 158 16.22 -9.38 -0.26
C ARG A 158 15.69 -8.02 -0.66
N ILE A 159 15.28 -7.89 -1.91
CA ILE A 159 14.52 -6.76 -2.42
C ILE A 159 13.10 -7.22 -2.66
N VAL A 160 12.16 -6.55 -2.00
CA VAL A 160 10.73 -6.65 -2.24
C VAL A 160 10.29 -5.34 -2.86
N ILE A 161 9.52 -5.38 -3.94
CA ILE A 161 9.02 -4.19 -4.62
C ILE A 161 7.49 -4.21 -4.57
N LYS A 162 6.86 -3.10 -4.19
CA LYS A 162 5.40 -2.91 -4.25
C LYS A 162 5.04 -1.82 -5.24
N LYS A 163 3.92 -2.00 -5.96
CA LYS A 163 3.48 -1.06 -6.99
C LYS A 163 3.01 0.26 -6.38
N ASN A 164 2.38 0.21 -5.20
CA ASN A 164 1.94 1.40 -4.47
C ASN A 164 1.06 2.32 -5.36
N ASP A 165 1.44 3.57 -5.60
CA ASP A 165 0.70 4.54 -6.41
C ASP A 165 1.22 4.65 -7.86
N TYR A 166 2.13 3.76 -8.26
CA TYR A 166 2.67 3.70 -9.61
C TYR A 166 1.61 3.20 -10.60
N THR A 167 1.28 4.04 -11.57
CA THR A 167 0.19 3.79 -12.54
C THR A 167 0.63 3.04 -13.79
N GLY A 168 1.94 2.84 -14.00
CA GLY A 168 2.44 2.03 -15.11
C GLY A 168 2.09 0.55 -14.98
N ALA A 169 2.44 -0.27 -15.96
CA ALA A 169 2.13 -1.71 -15.93
C ALA A 169 2.78 -2.40 -14.72
N GLY A 170 3.96 -1.93 -14.31
CA GLY A 170 4.69 -2.48 -13.17
C GLY A 170 5.47 -3.74 -13.52
N VAL A 171 5.94 -3.84 -14.77
CA VAL A 171 6.78 -4.94 -15.25
C VAL A 171 8.20 -4.72 -14.78
N ILE A 172 8.70 -5.58 -13.89
CA ILE A 172 10.09 -5.61 -13.46
C ILE A 172 10.89 -6.39 -14.49
N ASN A 173 11.67 -5.70 -15.31
CA ASN A 173 12.53 -6.31 -16.33
C ASN A 173 13.80 -6.90 -15.72
N SER A 174 14.43 -6.19 -14.76
CA SER A 174 15.64 -6.65 -14.09
C SER A 174 15.82 -6.02 -12.70
N VAL A 175 16.55 -6.72 -11.83
CA VAL A 175 17.03 -6.22 -10.52
C VAL A 175 18.52 -6.48 -10.43
N THR A 176 19.30 -5.41 -10.29
CA THR A 176 20.77 -5.44 -10.33
C THR A 176 21.36 -4.78 -9.10
N TRP A 177 22.15 -5.51 -8.33
CA TRP A 177 23.00 -4.94 -7.28
C TRP A 177 24.24 -4.33 -7.90
N ASN A 178 24.63 -3.14 -7.46
CA ASN A 178 25.82 -2.45 -7.93
C ASN A 178 26.80 -2.21 -6.78
N ASN A 179 28.07 -2.04 -7.15
CA ASN A 179 29.16 -1.73 -6.23
C ASN A 179 29.34 -2.79 -5.11
N ILE A 180 29.12 -4.07 -5.46
CA ILE A 180 29.29 -5.20 -4.53
C ILE A 180 30.55 -5.99 -4.86
N ALA A 181 31.15 -6.63 -3.85
CA ALA A 181 32.22 -7.60 -4.07
C ALA A 181 31.68 -8.82 -4.84
N LYS A 182 32.41 -9.28 -5.86
CA LYS A 182 32.04 -10.49 -6.63
C LYS A 182 32.84 -11.72 -6.23
N THR A 183 33.95 -11.53 -5.52
CA THR A 183 34.85 -12.58 -5.06
C THR A 183 35.40 -12.22 -3.69
N ALA A 184 35.64 -13.22 -2.84
CA ALA A 184 36.24 -13.05 -1.52
C ALA A 184 37.16 -14.22 -1.20
N THR A 185 37.91 -14.09 -0.11
CA THR A 185 38.61 -15.20 0.55
C THR A 185 38.10 -15.34 1.97
N MET A 186 37.87 -16.59 2.40
CA MET A 186 37.42 -16.92 3.74
C MET A 186 38.53 -17.64 4.52
N ASP A 187 38.80 -17.18 5.73
CA ASP A 187 39.56 -17.94 6.71
C ASP A 187 38.62 -18.88 7.46
N CYS A 188 38.68 -20.18 7.20
CA CYS A 188 37.81 -21.15 7.86
C CYS A 188 38.10 -21.35 9.35
N THR A 189 39.24 -20.87 9.83
CA THR A 189 39.60 -20.97 11.25
C THR A 189 38.90 -19.91 12.09
N THR A 190 38.64 -18.74 11.51
CA THR A 190 38.01 -17.60 12.19
C THR A 190 36.62 -17.25 11.66
N GLY A 191 36.30 -17.65 10.42
CA GLY A 191 35.13 -17.20 9.67
C GLY A 191 35.30 -15.84 9.00
N ASN A 192 36.49 -15.22 9.10
CA ASN A 192 36.75 -13.90 8.56
C ASN A 192 36.74 -13.93 7.02
N LEU A 193 36.10 -12.93 6.43
CA LEU A 193 36.01 -12.75 5.00
C LEU A 193 36.75 -11.47 4.59
N ALA A 194 37.55 -11.58 3.53
CA ALA A 194 38.22 -10.44 2.91
C ALA A 194 37.79 -10.34 1.45
N ASN A 195 37.50 -9.12 0.98
CA ASN A 195 37.28 -8.90 -0.43
C ASN A 195 38.57 -9.20 -1.20
N ALA A 196 38.50 -10.10 -2.18
CA ALA A 196 39.64 -10.58 -2.94
C ALA A 196 39.73 -9.95 -4.34
N GLY A 197 38.84 -9.01 -4.67
CA GLY A 197 38.79 -8.34 -5.96
C GLY A 197 38.15 -6.96 -5.93
N GLY A 198 37.91 -6.39 -7.11
CA GLY A 198 37.15 -5.14 -7.26
C GLY A 198 35.66 -5.34 -7.02
N VAL A 199 34.97 -4.23 -6.82
CA VAL A 199 33.51 -4.14 -6.78
C VAL A 199 32.91 -4.11 -8.19
N GLY A 200 31.68 -4.57 -8.35
CA GLY A 200 30.97 -4.55 -9.63
C GLY A 200 29.47 -4.75 -9.47
N SER A 201 28.79 -5.04 -10.59
CA SER A 201 27.35 -5.26 -10.62
C SER A 201 26.98 -6.73 -10.83
N LEU A 202 25.82 -7.12 -10.30
CA LEU A 202 25.25 -8.46 -10.41
C LEU A 202 23.73 -8.39 -10.55
N GLN A 203 23.20 -8.88 -11.67
CA GLN A 203 21.76 -9.04 -11.86
C GLN A 203 21.29 -10.34 -11.20
N VAL A 204 20.26 -10.24 -10.34
CA VAL A 204 19.77 -11.35 -9.51
C VAL A 204 18.29 -11.68 -9.73
N GLY A 205 17.56 -10.85 -10.48
CA GLY A 205 16.15 -11.07 -10.75
C GLY A 205 15.62 -10.24 -11.93
N GLY A 206 14.31 -10.38 -12.18
CA GLY A 206 13.58 -9.75 -13.29
C GLY A 206 12.55 -10.69 -13.91
N GLY A 207 11.78 -10.18 -14.86
CA GLY A 207 10.82 -10.95 -15.67
C GLY A 207 9.45 -11.19 -15.03
N TYR A 208 9.02 -10.33 -14.09
CA TYR A 208 7.72 -10.46 -13.43
C TYR A 208 6.96 -9.13 -13.38
N THR A 209 5.65 -9.20 -13.21
CA THR A 209 4.78 -8.01 -13.08
C THR A 209 4.32 -7.88 -11.63
N LEU A 210 4.31 -6.65 -11.11
CA LEU A 210 3.84 -6.35 -9.76
C LEU A 210 2.31 -6.49 -9.66
N ASP A 211 1.87 -7.07 -8.55
CA ASP A 211 0.47 -7.25 -8.20
C ASP A 211 0.31 -7.12 -6.68
N ASP A 212 -0.15 -5.96 -6.23
CA ASP A 212 -0.31 -5.65 -4.80
C ASP A 212 -1.43 -6.46 -4.13
N SER A 213 -2.23 -7.23 -4.89
CA SER A 213 -3.21 -8.17 -4.33
C SER A 213 -2.60 -9.52 -3.91
N LYS A 214 -1.33 -9.76 -4.24
CA LYS A 214 -0.59 -11.00 -3.96
C LYS A 214 0.56 -10.75 -3.00
N ASP A 215 1.09 -11.83 -2.43
CA ASP A 215 2.32 -11.76 -1.65
C ASP A 215 3.47 -11.23 -2.52
N PRO A 216 4.23 -10.22 -2.04
CA PRO A 216 5.29 -9.63 -2.82
C PRO A 216 6.41 -10.63 -3.15
N ILE A 217 6.92 -10.58 -4.39
CA ILE A 217 8.05 -11.39 -4.81
C ILE A 217 9.33 -10.86 -4.16
N ALA A 218 10.01 -11.71 -3.39
CA ALA A 218 11.33 -11.42 -2.83
C ALA A 218 12.43 -11.83 -3.81
N VAL A 219 13.22 -10.86 -4.26
CA VAL A 219 14.42 -11.08 -5.07
C VAL A 219 15.62 -11.16 -4.14
N GLU A 220 16.26 -12.32 -4.08
CA GLU A 220 17.35 -12.58 -3.14
C GLU A 220 18.74 -12.42 -3.77
N ALA A 221 19.69 -11.92 -2.99
CA ALA A 221 21.11 -11.85 -3.32
C ALA A 221 21.95 -12.28 -2.11
N ILE A 222 22.94 -13.14 -2.35
CA ILE A 222 23.98 -13.48 -1.38
C ILE A 222 25.15 -12.51 -1.58
N LEU A 223 25.48 -11.75 -0.54
CA LEU A 223 26.48 -10.68 -0.58
C LEU A 223 27.55 -10.88 0.50
N LEU A 224 28.71 -10.25 0.29
CA LEU A 224 29.76 -10.17 1.31
C LEU A 224 29.23 -9.39 2.53
N PRO A 225 29.50 -9.85 3.77
CA PRO A 225 29.25 -9.06 4.96
C PRO A 225 30.04 -7.73 4.92
N VAL A 226 29.39 -6.64 5.32
CA VAL A 226 29.97 -5.29 5.36
C VAL A 226 29.56 -4.57 6.64
N SER A 227 30.50 -3.80 7.22
CA SER A 227 30.22 -2.94 8.37
C SER A 227 29.43 -1.68 8.01
N SER A 228 29.44 -1.30 6.72
CA SER A 228 28.62 -0.23 6.14
C SER A 228 28.25 -0.60 4.71
N ALA A 229 26.99 -0.39 4.34
CA ALA A 229 26.47 -0.54 2.99
C ALA A 229 26.63 0.74 2.14
N GLY A 230 27.39 1.72 2.62
CA GLY A 230 27.66 2.97 1.92
C GLY A 230 28.18 2.73 0.50
N GLY A 231 27.55 3.36 -0.48
CA GLY A 231 27.90 3.22 -1.90
C GLY A 231 27.32 1.98 -2.59
N ILE A 232 26.68 1.04 -1.88
CA ILE A 232 25.95 -0.07 -2.50
C ILE A 232 24.59 0.45 -2.99
N SER A 233 24.19 0.05 -4.19
CA SER A 233 22.89 0.43 -4.75
C SER A 233 22.21 -0.73 -5.49
N VAL A 234 20.90 -0.59 -5.70
CA VAL A 234 20.08 -1.50 -6.48
C VAL A 234 19.47 -0.74 -7.64
N THR A 235 19.77 -1.16 -8.87
CA THR A 235 19.09 -0.69 -10.07
C THR A 235 18.00 -1.67 -10.47
N VAL A 236 16.77 -1.17 -10.55
CA VAL A 236 15.60 -1.90 -11.03
C VAL A 236 15.19 -1.32 -12.37
N GLN A 237 15.05 -2.16 -13.40
CA GLN A 237 14.43 -1.76 -14.66
C GLN A 237 12.93 -2.06 -14.59
N ILE A 238 12.09 -1.02 -14.70
CA ILE A 238 10.64 -1.07 -14.53
C ILE A 238 9.99 -0.46 -15.76
N ASP A 239 9.13 -1.22 -16.44
CA ASP A 239 8.50 -0.81 -17.71
C ASP A 239 9.53 -0.25 -18.71
N GLY A 240 10.72 -0.85 -18.77
CA GLY A 240 11.84 -0.43 -19.61
C GLY A 240 12.70 0.74 -19.09
N LYS A 241 12.33 1.38 -17.96
CA LYS A 241 13.07 2.51 -17.37
C LYS A 241 13.91 2.08 -16.18
N ASN A 242 15.17 2.53 -16.12
CA ASN A 242 16.05 2.26 -14.98
C ASN A 242 15.75 3.19 -13.80
N ARG A 243 15.64 2.62 -12.60
CA ARG A 243 15.52 3.31 -11.30
C ARG A 243 16.60 2.79 -10.37
N THR A 244 17.28 3.67 -9.66
CA THR A 244 18.35 3.27 -8.73
C THR A 244 18.01 3.70 -7.32
N TYR A 245 18.08 2.77 -6.38
CA TYR A 245 17.94 2.98 -4.95
C TYR A 245 19.31 2.78 -4.28
N ASN A 246 19.78 3.79 -3.54
CA ASN A 246 21.01 3.68 -2.77
C ASN A 246 20.70 3.13 -1.38
N ILE A 247 21.47 2.14 -0.93
CA ILE A 247 21.35 1.63 0.43
C ILE A 247 21.95 2.66 1.39
N SER A 248 21.29 2.86 2.54
CA SER A 248 21.79 3.76 3.58
C SER A 248 23.18 3.32 4.05
N GLU A 249 24.08 4.29 4.21
CA GLU A 249 25.43 4.06 4.74
C GLU A 249 25.43 3.57 6.20
N THR A 250 24.35 3.82 6.94
CA THR A 250 24.18 3.36 8.33
C THR A 250 23.81 1.89 8.44
N HIS A 251 23.46 1.24 7.33
CA HIS A 251 23.14 -0.18 7.32
C HIS A 251 24.41 -1.03 7.24
N SER A 252 24.37 -2.21 7.85
CA SER A 252 25.43 -3.22 7.80
C SER A 252 24.85 -4.57 7.37
N PHE A 253 25.65 -5.39 6.71
CA PHE A 253 25.31 -6.77 6.40
C PHE A 253 26.21 -7.69 7.21
N GLU A 254 25.64 -8.44 8.13
CA GLU A 254 26.39 -9.32 9.03
C GLU A 254 26.37 -10.77 8.53
N GLN A 255 27.44 -11.49 8.84
CA GLN A 255 27.59 -12.90 8.53
C GLN A 255 26.41 -13.72 9.08
N GLY A 256 25.81 -14.54 8.22
CA GLY A 256 24.72 -15.44 8.58
C GLY A 256 23.42 -14.75 8.98
N LYS A 257 23.21 -13.51 8.55
CA LYS A 257 21.94 -12.78 8.69
C LYS A 257 21.26 -12.54 7.35
N ALA A 258 19.94 -12.40 7.41
CA ALA A 258 19.09 -12.02 6.30
C ALA A 258 18.49 -10.63 6.50
N TYR A 259 18.53 -9.79 5.46
CA TYR A 259 18.01 -8.43 5.45
C TYR A 259 16.97 -8.28 4.34
N THR A 260 15.84 -7.63 4.62
CA THR A 260 14.79 -7.39 3.61
C THR A 260 14.54 -5.90 3.44
N TYR A 261 14.70 -5.40 2.22
CA TYR A 261 14.35 -4.05 1.83
C TYR A 261 13.03 -4.08 1.08
N THR A 262 12.03 -3.33 1.56
CA THR A 262 10.78 -3.10 0.83
C THR A 262 10.88 -1.75 0.12
N LEU A 263 10.95 -1.78 -1.20
CA LEU A 263 10.93 -0.62 -2.07
C LEU A 263 9.49 -0.36 -2.52
N LEU A 264 9.00 0.85 -2.31
CA LEU A 264 7.71 1.30 -2.82
C LEU A 264 7.95 2.06 -4.11
N LEU A 265 7.27 1.69 -5.19
CA LEU A 265 7.28 2.49 -6.40
C LEU A 265 6.40 3.71 -6.19
N THR A 266 7.02 4.87 -6.06
CA THR A 266 6.28 6.11 -6.20
C THR A 266 6.06 6.38 -7.68
N ALA A 267 4.90 6.92 -8.04
CA ALA A 267 4.73 7.37 -9.42
C ALA A 267 5.77 8.44 -9.79
N ASP A 268 6.08 8.50 -11.09
CA ASP A 268 6.63 9.74 -11.62
C ASP A 268 5.58 10.84 -11.46
N TYR A 269 6.01 11.99 -10.96
CA TYR A 269 5.23 13.21 -11.00
C TYR A 269 5.59 14.01 -12.24
N ASN A 270 4.64 14.83 -12.68
CA ASN A 270 4.76 15.65 -13.87
C ASN A 270 5.09 14.81 -15.11
N THR A 271 4.29 13.76 -15.32
CA THR A 271 4.38 12.87 -16.49
C THR A 271 2.99 12.53 -17.02
N PRO A 272 2.86 12.19 -18.33
CA PRO A 272 1.67 11.52 -18.82
C PRO A 272 1.49 10.19 -18.09
N VAL A 273 0.24 9.82 -17.82
CA VAL A 273 -0.12 8.53 -17.24
C VAL A 273 -1.16 7.83 -18.10
N SER A 274 -1.09 6.51 -18.16
CA SER A 274 -2.14 5.70 -18.79
C SER A 274 -3.15 5.30 -17.73
N LEU A 275 -4.42 5.60 -17.97
CA LEU A 275 -5.55 5.20 -17.13
C LEU A 275 -6.64 4.66 -18.04
N ASP A 276 -7.56 3.87 -17.48
CA ASP A 276 -8.70 3.37 -18.23
C ASP A 276 -9.53 4.54 -18.79
N GLU A 277 -9.70 4.52 -20.11
CA GLU A 277 -10.64 5.41 -20.78
C GLU A 277 -12.06 4.97 -20.44
N CYS A 278 -12.86 5.92 -19.96
CA CYS A 278 -14.23 5.69 -19.56
C CYS A 278 -15.14 6.22 -20.66
N ASP A 279 -15.46 5.38 -21.64
CA ASP A 279 -16.34 5.76 -22.75
C ASP A 279 -17.77 5.97 -22.25
N VAL A 280 -18.18 7.24 -22.19
CA VAL A 280 -19.55 7.62 -21.81
C VAL A 280 -20.46 7.50 -23.03
N ASP A 281 -21.50 6.66 -22.93
CA ASP A 281 -22.58 6.64 -23.93
C ASP A 281 -23.46 7.89 -23.80
N VAL A 282 -23.07 8.95 -24.50
CA VAL A 282 -23.79 10.23 -24.50
C VAL A 282 -25.20 10.10 -25.05
N THR A 283 -25.44 9.19 -26.00
CA THR A 283 -26.77 8.98 -26.59
C THR A 283 -27.73 8.39 -25.55
N TYR A 284 -27.26 7.38 -24.82
CA TYR A 284 -27.99 6.83 -23.69
C TYR A 284 -28.24 7.90 -22.61
N TRP A 285 -27.19 8.56 -22.11
CA TRP A 285 -27.32 9.50 -20.98
C TRP A 285 -28.11 10.77 -21.31
N SER A 286 -28.14 11.21 -22.58
CA SER A 286 -28.97 12.34 -23.00
C SER A 286 -30.46 12.01 -23.12
N THR A 287 -30.85 10.72 -23.09
CA THR A 287 -32.25 10.28 -23.22
C THR A 287 -32.75 9.55 -21.98
N PHE A 288 -31.85 8.97 -21.17
CA PHE A 288 -32.18 8.20 -19.98
C PHE A 288 -32.97 9.04 -18.96
N GLY A 289 -34.22 8.65 -18.73
CA GLY A 289 -35.11 9.37 -17.83
C GLY A 289 -35.64 10.71 -18.35
N LYS A 290 -35.40 11.06 -19.62
CA LYS A 290 -35.68 12.40 -20.18
C LYS A 290 -36.87 12.47 -21.13
N ASN A 291 -37.37 11.34 -21.62
CA ASN A 291 -38.35 11.32 -22.72
C ASN A 291 -39.80 11.08 -22.27
N ASP A 292 -40.04 10.74 -21.01
CA ASP A 292 -41.39 10.48 -20.49
C ASP A 292 -42.13 11.77 -20.10
N THR A 293 -43.46 11.71 -20.06
CA THR A 293 -44.29 12.85 -19.66
C THR A 293 -44.51 12.84 -18.15
N VAL A 294 -44.30 14.00 -17.51
CA VAL A 294 -44.56 14.19 -16.07
C VAL A 294 -46.00 14.68 -15.91
N ILE A 295 -46.84 13.87 -15.25
CA ILE A 295 -48.20 14.25 -14.87
C ILE A 295 -48.17 14.69 -13.40
N MET A 296 -48.42 15.96 -13.14
CA MET A 296 -48.45 16.50 -11.78
C MET A 296 -49.76 16.13 -11.08
N GLY A 297 -49.69 15.81 -9.80
CA GLY A 297 -50.83 15.61 -8.91
C GLY A 297 -50.67 16.37 -7.59
N THR A 298 -51.68 16.29 -6.75
CA THR A 298 -51.68 16.81 -5.37
C THR A 298 -51.83 15.66 -4.39
N SER A 299 -51.48 15.90 -3.12
CA SER A 299 -51.71 14.96 -2.03
C SER A 299 -52.05 15.73 -0.78
N ASP A 300 -53.11 15.29 -0.10
CA ASP A 300 -53.54 15.84 1.19
C ASP A 300 -53.03 14.98 2.36
N VAL A 301 -52.24 13.93 2.08
CA VAL A 301 -51.74 12.98 3.08
C VAL A 301 -50.23 12.75 3.04
N ASP A 302 -49.58 13.01 1.90
CA ASP A 302 -48.15 12.77 1.69
C ASP A 302 -47.43 14.10 1.43
N PHE A 303 -46.64 14.57 2.40
CA PHE A 303 -45.94 15.85 2.34
C PHE A 303 -44.44 15.65 2.23
N PHE A 304 -43.79 16.30 1.27
CA PHE A 304 -42.36 16.16 1.00
C PHE A 304 -41.66 17.51 1.13
N SER A 305 -40.54 17.54 1.83
CA SER A 305 -39.67 18.72 1.88
C SER A 305 -38.22 18.37 1.55
N ILE A 306 -37.54 19.28 0.85
CA ILE A 306 -36.15 19.11 0.43
C ILE A 306 -35.26 20.31 0.78
N SER A 307 -33.98 20.05 0.90
CA SER A 307 -32.92 21.04 1.12
C SER A 307 -31.64 20.63 0.40
N PRO A 308 -30.65 21.51 0.22
CA PRO A 308 -29.45 21.20 -0.53
C PRO A 308 -28.64 20.08 0.13
N SER A 309 -28.13 19.18 -0.70
CA SER A 309 -27.19 18.15 -0.28
C SER A 309 -25.85 18.74 0.16
N VAL A 310 -25.19 18.10 1.12
CA VAL A 310 -23.84 18.48 1.57
C VAL A 310 -22.73 18.01 0.62
N ARG A 311 -23.06 17.50 -0.56
CA ARG A 311 -22.09 16.90 -1.48
C ARG A 311 -22.01 17.61 -2.83
N ASP A 312 -22.87 18.58 -3.11
CA ASP A 312 -23.07 19.05 -4.47
C ASP A 312 -22.97 20.58 -4.55
N GLY A 313 -21.98 21.09 -5.28
CA GLY A 313 -21.87 22.50 -5.63
C GLY A 313 -22.84 22.86 -6.76
N ALA A 314 -23.20 24.13 -6.89
CA ALA A 314 -24.22 24.59 -7.83
C ALA A 314 -23.77 24.62 -9.29
N ASP A 315 -22.48 24.73 -9.59
CA ASP A 315 -21.99 24.93 -10.96
C ASP A 315 -21.94 23.61 -11.74
N THR A 316 -22.37 23.64 -13.00
CA THR A 316 -22.31 22.49 -13.89
C THR A 316 -22.20 22.91 -15.35
N TYR A 317 -21.78 21.98 -16.20
CA TYR A 317 -21.62 22.21 -17.62
C TYR A 317 -22.57 21.33 -18.40
N ARG A 318 -23.16 21.89 -19.46
CA ARG A 318 -24.04 21.13 -20.35
C ARG A 318 -23.27 19.99 -21.04
N MET A 319 -23.94 18.86 -21.23
CA MET A 319 -23.41 17.61 -21.80
C MET A 319 -22.32 16.94 -20.95
N GLU A 320 -22.34 17.17 -19.63
CA GLU A 320 -21.43 16.53 -18.69
C GLU A 320 -22.18 15.83 -17.54
N GLY A 321 -21.47 14.90 -16.90
CA GLY A 321 -21.94 14.27 -15.68
C GLY A 321 -21.76 15.17 -14.47
N LYS A 322 -22.64 15.00 -13.49
CA LYS A 322 -22.56 15.62 -12.17
C LYS A 322 -23.15 14.66 -11.14
N ASP A 323 -22.53 14.57 -9.96
CA ASP A 323 -23.22 14.03 -8.79
C ASP A 323 -24.21 15.08 -8.26
N MET A 324 -25.49 14.72 -8.22
CA MET A 324 -26.55 15.59 -7.74
C MET A 324 -27.36 14.86 -6.68
N GLY A 325 -27.72 15.58 -5.62
CA GLY A 325 -28.64 15.07 -4.62
C GLY A 325 -29.30 16.18 -3.82
N PHE A 326 -30.16 15.74 -2.91
CA PHE A 326 -30.85 16.60 -1.95
C PHE A 326 -30.95 15.91 -0.60
N LEU A 327 -31.16 16.66 0.47
CA LEU A 327 -31.63 16.10 1.74
C LEU A 327 -33.15 16.20 1.75
N GLY A 328 -33.83 15.05 1.86
CA GLY A 328 -35.29 14.97 1.77
C GLY A 328 -35.93 14.46 3.06
N TYR A 329 -37.18 14.85 3.28
CA TYR A 329 -38.03 14.38 4.37
C TYR A 329 -39.44 14.12 3.83
N TRP A 330 -40.09 13.10 4.37
CA TRP A 330 -41.49 12.82 4.11
C TRP A 330 -42.26 12.74 5.42
N THR A 331 -43.45 13.34 5.42
CA THR A 331 -44.43 13.22 6.50
C THR A 331 -45.72 12.69 5.92
N GLY A 332 -46.15 11.53 6.41
CA GLY A 332 -47.46 10.97 6.12
C GLY A 332 -48.43 11.31 7.23
N PHE A 333 -49.51 12.03 6.92
CA PHE A 333 -50.53 12.37 7.91
C PHE A 333 -51.89 12.52 7.26
N ASN A 334 -52.84 11.67 7.66
CA ASN A 334 -54.24 11.82 7.28
C ASN A 334 -55.00 12.55 8.40
N ALA A 335 -55.38 13.80 8.14
CA ALA A 335 -56.08 14.64 9.12
C ALA A 335 -57.50 14.12 9.48
N GLU A 336 -58.15 13.38 8.58
CA GLU A 336 -59.50 12.84 8.81
C GLU A 336 -59.46 11.62 9.74
N THR A 337 -58.44 10.76 9.60
CA THR A 337 -58.34 9.50 10.36
C THR A 337 -57.36 9.58 11.54
N GLY A 338 -56.49 10.60 11.57
CA GLY A 338 -55.37 10.70 12.50
C GLY A 338 -54.24 9.70 12.21
N GLU A 339 -54.28 9.02 11.06
CA GLU A 339 -53.30 7.99 10.71
C GLU A 339 -51.96 8.61 10.29
N MET A 340 -50.87 8.05 10.82
CA MET A 340 -49.50 8.38 10.45
C MET A 340 -48.77 7.10 10.01
N PRO A 341 -48.78 6.77 8.70
CA PRO A 341 -48.12 5.57 8.22
C PRO A 341 -46.62 5.61 8.54
N PRO A 342 -45.99 4.50 8.94
CA PRO A 342 -44.59 4.50 9.33
C PRO A 342 -43.63 4.70 8.15
N THR A 343 -44.04 4.29 6.95
CA THR A 343 -43.22 4.30 5.75
C THR A 343 -44.02 4.69 4.51
N TRP A 344 -43.31 5.28 3.55
CA TRP A 344 -43.77 5.54 2.20
C TRP A 344 -42.84 4.87 1.19
N GLU A 345 -43.43 4.23 0.19
CA GLU A 345 -42.70 3.61 -0.92
C GLU A 345 -43.12 4.21 -2.26
N GLY A 346 -42.15 4.44 -3.11
CA GLY A 346 -42.38 4.94 -4.46
C GLY A 346 -41.06 5.31 -5.13
N ASP A 347 -41.15 6.26 -6.06
CA ASP A 347 -40.02 6.80 -6.78
C ASP A 347 -39.82 8.27 -6.44
N PHE A 348 -38.58 8.72 -6.45
CA PHE A 348 -38.26 10.13 -6.62
C PHE A 348 -37.63 10.39 -7.99
N ARG A 349 -37.73 11.64 -8.44
CA ARG A 349 -37.04 12.15 -9.63
C ARG A 349 -36.59 13.56 -9.35
N MET A 350 -35.31 13.84 -9.61
CA MET A 350 -34.82 15.21 -9.61
C MET A 350 -35.19 15.91 -10.92
N VAL A 351 -35.44 17.22 -10.83
CA VAL A 351 -35.75 18.10 -11.97
C VAL A 351 -35.09 19.46 -11.78
N LEU A 352 -34.80 20.13 -12.89
CA LEU A 352 -34.39 21.54 -12.93
C LEU A 352 -35.57 22.39 -13.38
N LEU A 353 -35.93 23.38 -12.56
CA LEU A 353 -37.06 24.28 -12.80
C LEU A 353 -36.56 25.67 -13.22
N ASP A 354 -37.20 26.28 -14.21
CA ASP A 354 -37.01 27.71 -14.49
C ASP A 354 -37.71 28.61 -13.46
N SER A 355 -37.54 29.92 -13.59
CA SER A 355 -38.17 30.91 -12.70
C SER A 355 -39.70 30.94 -12.75
N LYS A 356 -40.32 30.28 -13.73
CA LYS A 356 -41.78 30.11 -13.87
C LYS A 356 -42.26 28.76 -13.34
N GLY A 357 -41.35 27.89 -12.89
CA GLY A 357 -41.66 26.55 -12.41
C GLY A 357 -41.78 25.49 -13.50
N ASN A 358 -41.40 25.79 -14.75
CA ASN A 358 -41.39 24.80 -15.82
C ASN A 358 -40.20 23.86 -15.66
N ILE A 359 -40.39 22.57 -15.92
CA ILE A 359 -39.32 21.57 -15.95
C ILE A 359 -38.50 21.77 -17.22
N ILE A 360 -37.23 22.16 -17.07
CA ILE A 360 -36.27 22.36 -18.16
C ILE A 360 -35.39 21.13 -18.39
N ASP A 361 -35.10 20.40 -17.31
CA ASP A 361 -34.38 19.13 -17.37
C ASP A 361 -34.94 18.20 -16.29
N LYS A 362 -34.87 16.91 -16.56
CA LYS A 362 -35.32 15.86 -15.65
C LYS A 362 -34.39 14.67 -15.75
N PHE A 363 -34.22 14.00 -14.62
CA PHE A 363 -33.30 12.89 -14.47
C PHE A 363 -34.07 11.58 -14.31
N GLN A 364 -33.36 10.46 -14.34
CA GLN A 364 -33.95 9.13 -14.17
C GLN A 364 -34.78 9.03 -12.87
N PRO A 365 -35.96 8.39 -12.91
CA PRO A 365 -36.68 8.07 -11.69
C PRO A 365 -35.92 7.00 -10.91
N CYS A 366 -36.00 7.06 -9.58
CA CYS A 366 -35.27 6.18 -8.69
C CYS A 366 -36.17 5.74 -7.53
N GLU A 367 -36.17 4.45 -7.24
CA GLU A 367 -36.92 3.90 -6.12
C GLU A 367 -36.41 4.49 -4.78
N ILE A 368 -37.35 4.71 -3.87
CA ILE A 368 -37.07 5.21 -2.52
C ILE A 368 -38.10 4.71 -1.51
N THR A 369 -37.60 4.38 -0.32
CA THR A 369 -38.42 4.18 0.87
C THR A 369 -38.12 5.30 1.86
N ALA A 370 -39.13 6.09 2.19
CA ALA A 370 -39.04 7.14 3.19
C ALA A 370 -39.70 6.68 4.49
N LYS A 371 -39.08 7.03 5.62
CA LYS A 371 -39.67 6.82 6.95
C LYS A 371 -40.28 8.12 7.43
N ASN A 372 -41.42 8.03 8.10
CA ASN A 372 -42.19 9.21 8.50
C ASN A 372 -41.39 10.09 9.46
N GLY A 373 -41.17 11.35 9.08
CA GLY A 373 -40.42 12.34 9.85
C GLY A 373 -38.90 12.16 9.86
N GLU A 374 -38.37 11.08 9.30
CA GLU A 374 -36.92 10.85 9.21
C GLU A 374 -36.33 11.40 7.91
N MET A 375 -35.02 11.72 7.95
CA MET A 375 -34.28 12.09 6.74
C MET A 375 -34.16 10.89 5.80
N MET A 376 -34.51 11.11 4.53
CA MET A 376 -34.39 10.11 3.47
C MET A 376 -32.93 9.70 3.24
N LYS A 377 -32.73 8.45 2.83
CA LYS A 377 -31.42 7.90 2.44
C LYS A 377 -31.40 7.66 0.92
N GLY A 378 -30.21 7.70 0.32
CA GLY A 378 -30.03 7.35 -1.09
C GLY A 378 -30.58 8.36 -2.09
N THR A 379 -30.59 9.64 -1.74
CA THR A 379 -31.12 10.75 -2.54
C THR A 379 -30.10 11.39 -3.51
N GLY A 380 -28.89 10.83 -3.60
CA GLY A 380 -27.86 11.24 -4.57
C GLY A 380 -27.86 10.34 -5.81
N ARG A 381 -27.69 10.91 -6.99
CA ARG A 381 -27.69 10.22 -8.29
C ARG A 381 -26.72 10.86 -9.27
N ARG A 382 -26.16 10.01 -10.13
CA ARG A 382 -25.45 10.44 -11.34
C ARG A 382 -26.45 11.14 -12.26
N SER A 383 -26.20 12.40 -12.53
CA SER A 383 -27.02 13.22 -13.41
C SER A 383 -26.22 13.63 -14.64
N PHE A 384 -26.78 13.43 -15.82
CA PHE A 384 -26.21 13.95 -17.06
C PHE A 384 -26.96 15.22 -17.47
N ILE A 385 -26.28 16.36 -17.54
CA ILE A 385 -26.94 17.66 -17.73
C ILE A 385 -27.19 17.93 -19.20
N THR A 386 -28.45 18.14 -19.60
CA THR A 386 -28.81 18.55 -20.97
C THR A 386 -29.48 19.91 -21.03
N ALA A 387 -29.88 20.46 -19.89
CA ALA A 387 -30.39 21.81 -19.72
C ALA A 387 -29.55 22.83 -20.51
N PRO A 388 -30.17 23.82 -21.18
CA PRO A 388 -29.46 24.96 -21.74
C PRO A 388 -28.66 25.72 -20.66
N ALA A 389 -27.73 26.58 -21.07
CA ALA A 389 -27.05 27.46 -20.12
C ALA A 389 -28.06 28.39 -19.43
N GLY A 390 -27.95 28.54 -18.11
CA GLY A 390 -28.91 29.27 -17.30
C GLY A 390 -28.81 29.00 -15.81
N THR A 391 -29.73 29.60 -15.04
CA THR A 391 -29.88 29.36 -13.61
C THR A 391 -31.23 28.68 -13.36
N TYR A 392 -31.21 27.54 -12.68
CA TYR A 392 -32.40 26.73 -12.44
C TYR A 392 -32.49 26.33 -10.96
N GLU A 393 -33.70 26.10 -10.47
CA GLU A 393 -33.92 25.54 -9.13
C GLU A 393 -33.94 24.01 -9.21
N LEU A 394 -33.07 23.34 -8.45
CA LEU A 394 -33.15 21.89 -8.24
C LEU A 394 -34.38 21.57 -7.39
N SER A 395 -35.23 20.69 -7.88
CA SER A 395 -36.38 20.17 -7.15
C SER A 395 -36.46 18.65 -7.25
N ALA A 396 -37.33 18.06 -6.44
CA ALA A 396 -37.61 16.63 -6.44
C ALA A 396 -39.11 16.39 -6.58
N LEU A 397 -39.46 15.43 -7.41
CA LEU A 397 -40.81 14.94 -7.62
C LEU A 397 -40.91 13.53 -7.01
N PHE A 398 -42.05 13.20 -6.41
CA PHE A 398 -42.30 11.92 -5.77
C PHE A 398 -43.55 11.25 -6.35
N ARG A 399 -43.44 9.97 -6.71
CA ARG A 399 -44.55 9.17 -7.24
C ARG A 399 -44.75 7.96 -6.37
N LYS A 400 -45.95 7.81 -5.80
CA LYS A 400 -46.28 6.69 -4.93
C LYS A 400 -46.28 5.38 -5.71
N LYS A 401 -45.82 4.31 -5.07
CA LYS A 401 -45.79 2.98 -5.68
C LYS A 401 -47.19 2.59 -6.21
N GLY A 402 -47.26 2.21 -7.48
CA GLY A 402 -48.52 1.84 -8.14
C GLY A 402 -49.36 3.01 -8.66
N THR A 403 -48.91 4.26 -8.54
CA THR A 403 -49.59 5.44 -9.12
C THR A 403 -48.84 6.03 -10.31
N THR A 404 -49.47 6.95 -11.04
CA THR A 404 -48.91 7.58 -12.26
C THR A 404 -48.56 9.05 -12.08
N THR A 405 -49.10 9.71 -11.06
CA THR A 405 -48.94 11.15 -10.82
C THR A 405 -47.76 11.45 -9.90
N TRP A 406 -47.08 12.56 -10.18
CA TRP A 406 -45.95 13.08 -9.40
C TRP A 406 -46.38 14.22 -8.49
N ILE A 407 -45.94 14.18 -7.24
CA ILE A 407 -46.10 15.23 -6.22
C ILE A 407 -44.78 15.99 -6.14
N LYS A 408 -44.81 17.31 -6.31
CA LYS A 408 -43.62 18.14 -6.15
C LYS A 408 -43.32 18.32 -4.66
N ALA A 409 -42.05 18.19 -4.27
CA ALA A 409 -41.62 18.54 -2.93
C ALA A 409 -41.50 20.05 -2.74
N GLU A 410 -41.82 20.48 -1.52
CA GLU A 410 -41.59 21.85 -1.07
C GLU A 410 -40.15 22.05 -0.60
N ARG A 411 -39.73 23.31 -0.49
CA ARG A 411 -38.49 23.62 0.21
C ARG A 411 -38.71 23.42 1.70
N LYS A 412 -37.72 22.85 2.37
CA LYS A 412 -37.72 22.75 3.84
C LYS A 412 -37.68 24.15 4.47
N ASP A 413 -38.27 24.29 5.65
CA ASP A 413 -38.23 25.54 6.42
C ASP A 413 -36.81 26.11 6.52
N GLY A 414 -36.68 27.40 6.23
CA GLY A 414 -35.41 28.13 6.24
C GLY A 414 -34.56 27.97 4.97
N VAL A 415 -34.99 27.17 3.98
CA VAL A 415 -34.30 27.04 2.69
C VAL A 415 -34.87 28.02 1.67
N THR A 416 -34.00 28.83 1.09
CA THR A 416 -34.36 29.77 0.03
C THR A 416 -34.28 29.12 -1.36
N ALA A 417 -34.86 29.76 -2.38
CA ALA A 417 -34.68 29.32 -3.77
C ALA A 417 -33.20 29.29 -4.18
N GLN A 418 -32.44 30.29 -3.72
CA GLN A 418 -31.03 30.46 -4.06
C GLN A 418 -30.16 29.33 -3.53
N ASP A 419 -30.51 28.76 -2.37
CA ASP A 419 -29.82 27.59 -1.81
C ASP A 419 -29.97 26.35 -2.71
N MET A 420 -31.05 26.29 -3.50
CA MET A 420 -31.35 25.20 -4.42
C MET A 420 -30.92 25.48 -5.86
N TYR A 421 -30.23 26.60 -6.13
CA TYR A 421 -29.83 26.94 -7.49
C TYR A 421 -28.74 26.02 -8.05
N VAL A 422 -28.88 25.74 -9.35
CA VAL A 422 -27.90 25.07 -10.19
C VAL A 422 -27.61 26.02 -11.36
N TYR A 423 -26.32 26.33 -11.54
CA TYR A 423 -25.83 27.17 -12.63
C TYR A 423 -25.29 26.28 -13.74
N VAL A 424 -25.98 26.26 -14.87
CA VAL A 424 -25.59 25.49 -16.05
C VAL A 424 -24.84 26.43 -16.99
N TYR A 425 -23.59 26.10 -17.30
CA TYR A 425 -22.76 26.78 -18.28
C TYR A 425 -22.74 26.00 -19.60
N ASP A 426 -22.40 26.68 -20.69
CA ASP A 426 -22.14 26.03 -21.97
C ASP A 426 -20.99 25.02 -21.89
N LYS A 427 -20.94 24.06 -22.82
CA LYS A 427 -19.87 23.07 -22.91
C LYS A 427 -18.50 23.75 -22.82
N THR A 428 -17.62 23.21 -21.98
CA THR A 428 -16.32 23.79 -21.69
C THR A 428 -15.17 22.95 -22.24
N THR A 429 -14.05 23.60 -22.54
CA THR A 429 -12.75 22.95 -22.79
C THR A 429 -11.85 22.96 -21.55
N LEU A 430 -12.36 23.43 -20.41
CA LEU A 430 -11.66 23.39 -19.13
C LEU A 430 -11.31 21.93 -18.79
N PRO A 431 -10.04 21.63 -18.45
CA PRO A 431 -9.68 20.29 -17.99
C PRO A 431 -10.40 19.94 -16.68
N ALA A 432 -10.51 18.65 -16.42
CA ALA A 432 -11.13 18.12 -15.20
C ALA A 432 -10.09 17.43 -14.32
N VAL A 433 -10.43 17.17 -13.07
CA VAL A 433 -9.61 16.42 -12.11
C VAL A 433 -10.25 15.04 -11.92
N ARG A 434 -9.50 14.00 -12.26
CA ARG A 434 -9.87 12.59 -12.03
C ARG A 434 -9.57 12.17 -10.58
N GLN A 435 -8.50 12.71 -10.01
CA GLN A 435 -8.09 12.43 -8.64
C GLN A 435 -7.26 13.60 -8.11
N VAL A 436 -7.43 13.93 -6.84
CA VAL A 436 -6.51 14.76 -6.07
C VAL A 436 -6.28 14.12 -4.71
N GLN A 437 -5.05 14.14 -4.22
CA GLN A 437 -4.69 13.50 -2.96
C GLN A 437 -3.44 14.14 -2.37
N VAL A 438 -3.19 13.89 -1.08
CA VAL A 438 -1.89 14.25 -0.51
C VAL A 438 -0.84 13.26 -0.98
N ASP A 439 0.37 13.75 -1.25
CA ASP A 439 1.47 12.92 -1.70
C ASP A 439 1.72 11.74 -0.76
N GLY A 440 1.83 10.53 -1.33
CA GLY A 440 1.98 9.27 -0.59
C GLY A 440 0.72 8.74 0.11
N GLU A 441 -0.45 9.41 0.00
CA GLU A 441 -1.67 9.04 0.72
C GLU A 441 -2.87 8.89 -0.22
N TYR A 442 -3.69 7.86 -0.02
CA TYR A 442 -4.87 7.58 -0.84
C TYR A 442 -6.09 8.38 -0.34
N ASN A 443 -6.73 9.13 -1.24
CA ASN A 443 -7.92 9.92 -0.96
C ASN A 443 -9.23 9.25 -1.40
N ASP A 444 -10.02 8.82 -0.42
CA ASP A 444 -11.38 8.28 -0.61
C ASP A 444 -12.49 9.34 -0.49
N GLY A 445 -12.13 10.61 -0.27
CA GLY A 445 -13.07 11.72 -0.08
C GLY A 445 -13.68 11.80 1.32
N VAL A 446 -13.40 10.83 2.20
CA VAL A 446 -13.90 10.75 3.58
C VAL A 446 -12.81 11.10 4.58
N PHE A 447 -11.57 10.64 4.33
CA PHE A 447 -10.45 10.91 5.22
C PHE A 447 -10.10 12.41 5.30
N VAL A 448 -9.73 12.82 6.52
CA VAL A 448 -9.23 14.17 6.82
C VAL A 448 -7.75 14.07 7.15
N TYR A 449 -6.91 14.77 6.38
CA TYR A 449 -5.47 14.70 6.52
C TYR A 449 -4.91 15.85 7.35
N ASN A 450 -4.07 15.52 8.32
CA ASN A 450 -3.42 16.50 9.18
C ASN A 450 -2.10 16.95 8.57
N ARG A 451 -1.91 18.26 8.41
CA ARG A 451 -0.64 18.82 7.92
C ARG A 451 -0.12 19.94 8.85
N PRO A 452 1.19 19.93 9.17
CA PRO A 452 1.75 20.93 10.06
C PRO A 452 1.75 22.32 9.42
N PHE A 453 1.47 23.35 10.22
CA PHE A 453 1.70 24.73 9.82
C PHE A 453 3.22 25.00 9.80
N GLY A 454 3.71 25.62 8.72
CA GLY A 454 5.12 25.99 8.59
C GLY A 454 6.04 24.89 8.02
N GLU A 455 5.51 23.72 7.70
CA GLU A 455 6.25 22.68 6.99
C GLU A 455 5.67 22.45 5.58
N ASN A 456 6.52 21.92 4.71
CA ASN A 456 6.14 21.61 3.34
C ASN A 456 5.47 20.24 3.27
N PHE A 457 4.45 20.16 2.43
CA PHE A 457 3.85 18.91 1.97
C PHE A 457 3.58 19.05 0.47
N ALA A 458 3.04 18.02 -0.16
CA ALA A 458 2.67 18.10 -1.57
C ALA A 458 1.29 17.52 -1.82
N ILE A 459 0.59 18.09 -2.79
CA ILE A 459 -0.66 17.55 -3.32
C ILE A 459 -0.37 17.00 -4.72
N THR A 460 -0.86 15.80 -4.98
CA THR A 460 -0.78 15.18 -6.30
C THR A 460 -2.15 15.17 -6.93
N TYR A 461 -2.20 15.27 -8.25
CA TYR A 461 -3.47 15.31 -8.98
C TYR A 461 -3.34 14.62 -10.33
N ILE A 462 -4.46 14.08 -10.81
CA ILE A 462 -4.61 13.53 -12.15
C ILE A 462 -5.51 14.48 -12.93
N LEU A 463 -4.92 15.22 -13.86
CA LEU A 463 -5.63 16.07 -14.80
C LEU A 463 -6.18 15.21 -15.95
N SER A 464 -7.42 15.49 -16.35
CA SER A 464 -8.15 14.82 -17.43
C SER A 464 -8.38 15.81 -18.57
N ASN A 465 -7.74 15.57 -19.71
CA ASN A 465 -7.86 16.37 -20.92
C ASN A 465 -8.87 15.76 -21.90
N ARG A 466 -10.16 15.82 -21.55
CA ARG A 466 -11.23 15.26 -22.39
C ARG A 466 -11.41 15.96 -23.75
N SER A 467 -10.87 17.17 -23.90
CA SER A 467 -11.07 17.98 -25.11
C SER A 467 -9.96 17.79 -26.15
N ASP A 468 -8.94 16.98 -25.87
CA ASP A 468 -7.80 16.72 -26.75
C ASP A 468 -7.16 18.02 -27.28
N ILE A 469 -7.01 19.01 -26.40
CA ILE A 469 -6.37 20.30 -26.71
C ILE A 469 -5.08 20.48 -25.92
N ALA A 470 -4.19 21.34 -26.41
CA ALA A 470 -3.04 21.76 -25.62
C ALA A 470 -3.50 22.50 -24.36
N ILE A 471 -2.90 22.18 -23.20
CA ILE A 471 -3.19 22.81 -21.91
C ILE A 471 -1.96 23.60 -21.50
N LYS A 472 -2.05 24.93 -21.52
CA LYS A 472 -0.96 25.83 -21.14
C LYS A 472 -1.46 26.85 -20.12
N GLY A 473 -0.85 26.88 -18.95
CA GLY A 473 -1.24 27.81 -17.90
C GLY A 473 -0.70 27.44 -16.52
N GLU A 474 -1.42 27.84 -15.49
CA GLU A 474 -1.08 27.59 -14.09
C GLU A 474 -2.21 26.84 -13.38
N ILE A 475 -1.86 25.94 -12.47
CA ILE A 475 -2.77 25.30 -11.52
C ILE A 475 -2.36 25.73 -10.11
N LYS A 476 -3.33 26.14 -9.29
CA LYS A 476 -3.11 26.43 -7.87
C LYS A 476 -3.98 25.54 -6.99
N ALA A 477 -3.44 25.17 -5.83
CA ALA A 477 -4.18 24.54 -4.75
C ALA A 477 -4.62 25.61 -3.76
N VAL A 478 -5.92 25.63 -3.42
CA VAL A 478 -6.51 26.60 -2.50
C VAL A 478 -7.13 25.85 -1.35
N TRP A 479 -6.61 26.04 -0.14
CA TRP A 479 -7.22 25.57 1.10
C TRP A 479 -8.27 26.58 1.53
N GLU A 480 -9.52 26.17 1.44
CA GLU A 480 -10.64 27.08 1.60
C GLU A 480 -11.70 26.60 2.56
N ARG A 481 -12.31 27.60 3.17
CA ARG A 481 -13.55 27.52 3.90
C ARG A 481 -14.45 28.57 3.32
N THR A 482 -15.36 28.16 2.46
CA THR A 482 -16.43 28.99 1.88
C THR A 482 -17.78 28.57 2.46
N PHE A 483 -18.78 29.45 2.49
CA PHE A 483 -20.16 29.10 2.83
C PHE A 483 -21.12 29.16 1.63
N GLU A 484 -20.61 29.61 0.48
CA GLU A 484 -21.40 29.75 -0.74
C GLU A 484 -21.48 28.43 -1.50
N TYR A 485 -22.68 28.05 -1.95
CA TYR A 485 -22.89 26.84 -2.76
C TYR A 485 -22.39 26.95 -4.20
N LYS A 486 -21.46 27.85 -4.51
CA LYS A 486 -20.87 27.99 -5.85
C LYS A 486 -19.67 27.06 -6.00
N GLY A 487 -19.53 26.44 -7.17
CA GLY A 487 -18.49 25.46 -7.47
C GLY A 487 -19.04 24.19 -8.11
N ASN A 488 -18.18 23.44 -8.82
CA ASN A 488 -18.57 22.25 -9.57
C ASN A 488 -18.58 20.95 -8.74
N SER A 489 -18.22 21.02 -7.45
CA SER A 489 -17.85 19.88 -6.60
C SER A 489 -18.43 19.92 -5.19
N PHE A 490 -17.94 19.04 -4.32
CA PHE A 490 -18.33 18.89 -2.93
C PHE A 490 -18.34 20.19 -2.11
N ARG A 491 -19.27 20.22 -1.14
CA ARG A 491 -19.92 21.40 -0.57
C ARG A 491 -18.99 22.40 0.13
N PRO A 492 -19.36 23.69 0.14
CA PRO A 492 -18.87 24.67 1.12
C PRO A 492 -19.18 24.28 2.57
N CYS A 493 -18.47 24.89 3.50
CA CYS A 493 -18.69 24.74 4.92
C CYS A 493 -20.08 25.16 5.41
N GLN A 494 -20.54 24.63 6.55
CA GLN A 494 -21.73 25.12 7.25
C GLN A 494 -21.37 26.29 8.16
N LYS A 495 -22.13 27.38 8.08
CA LYS A 495 -22.08 28.47 9.06
C LYS A 495 -23.01 28.16 10.24
N ARG A 496 -22.57 28.43 11.45
CA ARG A 496 -23.40 28.27 12.67
C ARG A 496 -23.33 29.56 13.49
N SER A 497 -24.30 29.78 14.36
CA SER A 497 -24.37 31.00 15.18
C SER A 497 -23.66 30.87 16.54
N ASP A 498 -23.41 29.64 17.00
CA ASP A 498 -22.88 29.31 18.33
C ASP A 498 -21.40 28.90 18.29
N THR A 499 -20.55 29.69 17.63
CA THR A 499 -19.21 29.25 17.20
C THR A 499 -18.07 30.20 17.55
N VAL A 500 -16.85 29.67 17.49
CA VAL A 500 -15.57 30.37 17.67
C VAL A 500 -14.67 30.03 16.48
N ASN A 501 -13.88 30.99 16.00
CA ASN A 501 -13.01 30.89 14.81
C ASN A 501 -13.81 30.57 13.52
N ASP A 502 -15.00 31.14 13.38
CA ASP A 502 -15.95 30.86 12.28
C ASP A 502 -15.74 31.73 11.03
N ASP A 503 -14.48 31.99 10.67
CA ASP A 503 -14.16 32.87 9.55
C ASP A 503 -14.19 32.13 8.20
N GLN A 504 -14.47 32.88 7.13
CA GLN A 504 -14.37 32.40 5.75
C GLN A 504 -12.96 32.68 5.19
N TRP A 505 -12.40 31.79 4.37
CA TRP A 505 -11.10 32.02 3.73
C TRP A 505 -10.86 31.20 2.45
N GLN A 506 -9.87 31.63 1.67
CA GLN A 506 -9.34 30.97 0.48
C GLN A 506 -7.82 31.16 0.42
N ASP A 507 -7.08 30.32 1.13
CA ASP A 507 -5.63 30.41 1.20
C ASP A 507 -5.02 29.66 0.02
N GLU A 508 -4.30 30.36 -0.86
CA GLU A 508 -3.46 29.68 -1.84
C GLU A 508 -2.29 29.00 -1.11
N ILE A 509 -2.25 27.67 -1.15
CA ILE A 509 -1.23 26.88 -0.45
C ILE A 509 -0.12 26.40 -1.38
N GLY A 510 -0.32 26.46 -2.70
CA GLY A 510 0.69 26.05 -3.67
C GLY A 510 0.25 26.32 -5.11
N ARG A 511 1.22 26.37 -6.02
CA ARG A 511 1.00 26.61 -7.45
C ARG A 511 2.04 25.90 -8.31
N VAL A 512 1.64 25.48 -9.51
CA VAL A 512 2.50 24.85 -10.51
C VAL A 512 2.14 25.33 -11.93
N ARG A 513 3.11 25.33 -12.85
CA ARG A 513 2.88 25.55 -14.27
C ARG A 513 2.57 24.23 -14.97
N VAL A 514 1.68 24.28 -15.96
CA VAL A 514 1.33 23.15 -16.81
C VAL A 514 1.50 23.54 -18.29
N ASP A 515 2.16 22.69 -19.06
CA ASP A 515 2.34 22.81 -20.52
C ASP A 515 2.25 21.41 -21.13
N LEU A 516 1.06 21.06 -21.61
CA LEU A 516 0.73 19.74 -22.15
C LEU A 516 0.36 19.88 -23.62
N THR A 517 0.84 18.95 -24.43
CA THR A 517 0.40 18.76 -25.80
C THR A 517 -1.00 18.09 -25.83
N SER A 518 -1.68 18.19 -26.97
CA SER A 518 -3.06 17.70 -27.13
C SER A 518 -3.22 16.18 -27.04
N ASP A 519 -2.15 15.42 -27.27
CA ASP A 519 -2.13 13.95 -27.20
C ASP A 519 -2.03 13.40 -25.77
N ILE A 520 -1.80 14.26 -24.77
CA ILE A 520 -1.79 13.86 -23.36
C ILE A 520 -3.22 13.83 -22.84
N ARG A 521 -3.81 12.62 -22.75
CA ARG A 521 -5.16 12.40 -22.21
C ARG A 521 -5.23 12.54 -20.69
N PHE A 522 -4.24 12.00 -19.97
CA PHE A 522 -4.13 12.08 -18.51
C PHE A 522 -2.72 12.50 -18.08
N TRP A 523 -2.66 13.36 -17.06
CA TRP A 523 -1.41 13.89 -16.53
C TRP A 523 -1.39 13.78 -15.01
N LYS A 524 -0.37 13.11 -14.45
CA LYS A 524 -0.14 13.10 -13.01
C LYS A 524 0.79 14.25 -12.65
N GLY A 525 0.26 15.28 -12.00
CA GLY A 525 1.00 16.44 -11.54
C GLY A 525 1.22 16.45 -10.04
N ILE A 526 2.15 17.29 -9.59
CA ILE A 526 2.42 17.55 -8.18
C ILE A 526 2.49 19.06 -7.92
N ILE A 527 1.96 19.49 -6.78
CA ILE A 527 1.99 20.86 -6.29
C ILE A 527 2.66 20.83 -4.93
N ALA A 528 3.80 21.52 -4.80
CA ALA A 528 4.40 21.77 -3.49
C ALA A 528 3.50 22.74 -2.72
N CYS A 529 3.23 22.42 -1.45
CA CYS A 529 2.28 23.13 -0.62
C CYS A 529 2.84 23.50 0.75
N THR A 530 2.43 24.66 1.25
CA THR A 530 2.67 25.14 2.61
C THR A 530 1.47 25.98 3.03
N PHE A 531 1.02 25.87 4.28
CA PHE A 531 -0.01 26.79 4.77
C PHE A 531 0.56 28.20 4.97
N PRO A 532 0.01 29.24 4.32
CA PRO A 532 0.51 30.61 4.48
C PRO A 532 0.07 31.24 5.80
N VAL A 533 -1.04 30.75 6.37
CA VAL A 533 -1.66 31.30 7.58
C VAL A 533 -1.90 30.16 8.58
N LYS A 534 -1.53 30.40 9.84
CA LYS A 534 -1.94 29.55 10.95
C LYS A 534 -3.37 29.92 11.32
N ARG A 535 -4.32 29.04 11.05
CA ARG A 535 -5.73 29.23 11.39
C ARG A 535 -6.06 28.47 12.66
N GLU A 536 -7.02 28.96 13.42
CA GLU A 536 -7.53 28.24 14.58
C GLU A 536 -8.72 27.36 14.17
N ASN A 537 -8.87 26.21 14.85
CA ASN A 537 -9.91 25.25 14.53
C ASN A 537 -11.31 25.87 14.74
N PRO A 538 -12.19 25.88 13.73
CA PRO A 538 -13.59 26.28 13.88
C PRO A 538 -14.33 25.31 14.81
N ARG A 539 -14.87 25.83 15.92
CA ARG A 539 -15.54 25.00 16.95
C ARG A 539 -16.85 25.63 17.38
N THR A 540 -17.78 24.81 17.85
CA THR A 540 -18.90 25.32 18.63
C THR A 540 -18.38 25.92 19.94
N THR A 541 -19.20 26.74 20.59
CA THR A 541 -18.95 27.26 21.94
C THR A 541 -18.74 26.16 22.98
N ALA A 542 -19.28 24.96 22.73
CA ALA A 542 -19.03 23.75 23.53
C ALA A 542 -17.68 23.06 23.22
N GLY A 543 -16.86 23.62 22.33
CA GLY A 543 -15.53 23.13 21.96
C GLY A 543 -15.50 22.03 20.88
N VAL A 544 -16.65 21.69 20.28
CA VAL A 544 -16.76 20.64 19.26
C VAL A 544 -16.33 21.20 17.90
N GLY A 545 -15.28 20.63 17.31
CA GLY A 545 -14.84 20.97 15.96
C GLY A 545 -15.96 20.70 14.95
N TYR A 546 -16.18 21.63 14.02
CA TYR A 546 -17.13 21.44 12.94
C TYR A 546 -16.56 22.00 11.64
N CYS A 547 -17.00 21.40 10.55
CA CYS A 547 -16.71 21.83 9.20
C CYS A 547 -15.24 21.82 8.78
N THR A 548 -14.79 20.65 8.34
CA THR A 548 -13.47 20.44 7.78
C THR A 548 -13.27 21.26 6.49
N PRO A 549 -12.25 22.13 6.41
CA PRO A 549 -11.94 22.86 5.19
C PRO A 549 -11.38 21.93 4.10
N LEU A 550 -11.58 22.34 2.86
CA LEU A 550 -11.23 21.53 1.68
C LEU A 550 -10.09 22.21 0.92
N VAL A 551 -9.30 21.43 0.19
CA VAL A 551 -8.45 21.93 -0.86
C VAL A 551 -9.06 21.63 -2.21
N HIS A 552 -9.25 22.67 -3.00
CA HIS A 552 -9.64 22.57 -4.40
C HIS A 552 -8.53 23.07 -5.31
N LEU A 553 -8.55 22.61 -6.56
CA LEU A 553 -7.60 23.03 -7.59
C LEU A 553 -8.27 24.03 -8.55
N TYR A 554 -7.56 25.12 -8.86
CA TYR A 554 -8.02 26.12 -9.83
C TYR A 554 -7.02 26.21 -10.98
N TYR A 555 -7.53 26.41 -12.18
CA TYR A 555 -6.73 26.57 -13.40
C TYR A 555 -6.92 27.97 -13.99
N LYS A 556 -5.82 28.53 -14.50
CA LYS A 556 -5.79 29.76 -15.28
C LYS A 556 -4.97 29.50 -16.54
N ALA A 557 -5.60 29.69 -17.70
CA ALA A 557 -4.95 29.54 -18.99
C ALA A 557 -3.95 30.68 -19.26
N ASP A 558 -2.90 30.39 -20.02
CA ASP A 558 -1.98 31.42 -20.50
C ASP A 558 -2.73 32.51 -21.27
N GLY A 559 -2.38 33.77 -21.01
CA GLY A 559 -3.03 34.93 -21.63
C GLY A 559 -4.38 35.33 -21.01
N THR A 560 -4.86 34.64 -19.97
CA THR A 560 -6.06 35.04 -19.22
C THR A 560 -5.72 35.46 -17.79
N ASN A 561 -6.63 36.22 -17.16
CA ASN A 561 -6.54 36.61 -15.75
C ASN A 561 -7.56 35.87 -14.87
N GLU A 562 -8.36 34.98 -15.45
CA GLU A 562 -9.48 34.31 -14.79
C GLU A 562 -9.06 32.96 -14.23
N TRP A 563 -9.24 32.75 -12.92
CA TRP A 563 -9.09 31.45 -12.28
C TRP A 563 -10.42 30.70 -12.29
N LYS A 564 -10.43 29.48 -12.80
CA LYS A 564 -11.60 28.61 -12.83
C LYS A 564 -11.36 27.39 -11.94
N LEU A 565 -12.34 27.07 -11.10
CA LEU A 565 -12.32 25.85 -10.30
C LEU A 565 -12.29 24.63 -11.24
N LEU A 566 -11.32 23.75 -11.06
CA LEU A 566 -11.24 22.51 -11.81
C LEU A 566 -12.35 21.57 -11.36
N ARG A 567 -13.16 21.18 -12.34
CA ARG A 567 -14.31 20.29 -12.20
C ARG A 567 -13.91 18.85 -11.96
N GLN A 568 -14.81 18.09 -11.37
CA GLN A 568 -14.66 16.65 -11.21
C GLN A 568 -14.79 15.95 -12.57
N ASP A 569 -13.95 14.95 -12.83
CA ASP A 569 -14.13 14.05 -13.97
C ASP A 569 -15.15 12.96 -13.61
N CYS A 570 -16.41 13.17 -13.99
CA CYS A 570 -17.50 12.23 -13.73
C CYS A 570 -17.62 11.10 -14.78
N ASP A 571 -16.74 11.02 -15.79
CA ASP A 571 -16.81 9.99 -16.82
C ASP A 571 -16.78 8.55 -16.25
N PRO A 572 -15.93 8.20 -15.26
CA PRO A 572 -15.94 6.87 -14.63
C PRO A 572 -17.29 6.54 -13.99
N LEU A 573 -17.94 7.55 -13.39
CA LEU A 573 -19.23 7.37 -12.75
C LEU A 573 -20.28 7.01 -13.79
N LEU A 574 -20.28 7.69 -14.95
CA LEU A 574 -21.26 7.48 -16.01
C LEU A 574 -21.00 6.22 -16.85
N ALA A 575 -19.75 5.81 -17.01
CA ALA A 575 -19.37 4.60 -17.72
C ALA A 575 -19.64 3.33 -16.90
N ALA A 576 -19.67 3.44 -15.57
CA ALA A 576 -19.86 2.30 -14.68
C ALA A 576 -21.27 1.68 -14.82
N GLN A 577 -21.29 0.37 -15.06
CA GLN A 577 -22.50 -0.45 -15.03
C GLN A 577 -22.78 -0.91 -13.60
N VAL A 578 -23.70 -0.22 -12.92
CA VAL A 578 -24.13 -0.56 -11.56
C VAL A 578 -25.63 -0.83 -11.56
N SER A 579 -26.05 -1.82 -10.77
CA SER A 579 -27.45 -2.28 -10.70
C SER A 579 -28.10 -1.99 -9.35
N THR A 580 -27.36 -1.42 -8.39
CA THR A 580 -27.87 -1.12 -7.04
C THR A 580 -27.43 0.27 -6.57
N SER A 581 -28.25 0.90 -5.71
CA SER A 581 -27.92 2.18 -5.08
C SER A 581 -26.64 2.13 -4.23
N GLN A 582 -26.30 0.95 -3.68
CA GLN A 582 -25.07 0.76 -2.92
C GLN A 582 -23.84 0.78 -3.83
N GLN A 583 -23.90 0.09 -4.97
CA GLN A 583 -22.83 0.13 -5.97
C GLN A 583 -22.68 1.53 -6.55
N GLU A 584 -23.78 2.22 -6.83
CA GLU A 584 -23.75 3.63 -7.27
C GLU A 584 -23.10 4.53 -6.22
N GLY A 585 -23.44 4.34 -4.94
CA GLY A 585 -22.81 5.02 -3.80
C GLY A 585 -21.28 4.86 -3.74
N ALA A 586 -20.79 3.66 -4.03
CA ALA A 586 -19.36 3.33 -4.01
C ALA A 586 -18.59 3.94 -5.18
N LEU A 587 -19.25 4.32 -6.28
CA LEU A 587 -18.57 5.00 -7.39
C LEU A 587 -18.13 6.41 -7.00
N TYR A 588 -18.89 7.09 -6.13
CA TYR A 588 -18.63 8.49 -5.82
C TYR A 588 -17.28 8.73 -5.12
N VAL A 589 -16.72 7.72 -4.43
CA VAL A 589 -15.38 7.82 -3.84
C VAL A 589 -14.25 7.61 -4.86
N LEU A 590 -14.56 7.16 -6.08
CA LEU A 590 -13.57 6.85 -7.13
C LEU A 590 -13.17 8.08 -7.96
N SER A 591 -13.89 9.19 -7.84
CA SER A 591 -13.58 10.43 -8.55
C SER A 591 -13.74 11.60 -7.58
N ASN A 592 -12.62 12.14 -7.10
CA ASN A 592 -12.60 13.27 -6.18
C ASN A 592 -11.75 14.40 -6.78
N ASN A 593 -12.26 15.63 -6.75
CA ASN A 593 -11.52 16.83 -7.14
C ASN A 593 -11.15 17.73 -5.94
N TYR A 594 -11.32 17.23 -4.72
CA TYR A 594 -10.95 17.90 -3.48
C TYR A 594 -10.22 16.97 -2.51
N VAL A 595 -9.50 17.54 -1.54
CA VAL A 595 -8.93 16.82 -0.39
C VAL A 595 -9.22 17.57 0.91
N SER A 596 -9.64 16.86 1.94
CA SER A 596 -9.96 17.45 3.25
C SER A 596 -8.71 17.61 4.10
N LEU A 597 -8.33 18.83 4.45
CA LEU A 597 -7.12 19.11 5.23
C LEU A 597 -7.41 19.87 6.53
N THR A 598 -6.72 19.49 7.59
CA THR A 598 -6.66 20.20 8.87
C THR A 598 -5.22 20.51 9.26
N GLN A 599 -5.02 21.57 10.03
CA GLN A 599 -3.69 21.87 10.57
C GLN A 599 -3.42 21.04 11.82
N THR A 600 -2.21 20.50 11.96
CA THR A 600 -1.87 19.54 13.04
C THR A 600 -2.21 20.06 14.44
N HIS A 601 -2.09 21.35 14.72
CA HIS A 601 -2.42 21.91 16.04
C HIS A 601 -3.92 21.92 16.37
N TRP A 602 -4.79 21.58 15.42
CA TRP A 602 -6.22 21.47 15.64
C TRP A 602 -6.60 20.19 16.39
N VAL A 603 -5.80 19.14 16.22
CA VAL A 603 -5.97 17.82 16.82
C VAL A 603 -5.05 17.75 18.03
N LYS A 604 -5.63 17.95 19.22
CA LYS A 604 -4.96 17.74 20.51
C LYS A 604 -5.65 16.63 21.26
#